data_AF-A0A497NLM4-F1
#
_entry.id   AF-A0A497NLM4-F1
#
_cell.length_a   1.000
_cell.length_b   1.000
_cell.length_c   1.000
_cell.angle_alpha   90.00
_cell.angle_beta   90.00
_cell.angle_gamma   90.00
#
_symmetry.space_group_name_H-M   'P 1'
#
loop_
_entity.id
_entity.type
_entity.pdbx_description
1 polymer ?
#
loop_
_entity_poly.entity_id
_entity_poly.type
_entity_poly.pdbx_seq_one_letter_code
_entity_poly.pdbx_strand_id
1 'polypeptide(L)'
;MARAYKWLGGIGYILTFIPYVNFVAAILVAIAWIMMGKDTDQKLFTLTGILMILVFVFSIIFVGAIFAMAPGILAGIPMMEGAPPLG
;
A
#
# COMPACT_ATOMS: atom_id res chain seq x y z
N MET A 1 -12.75 -24.48 -8.40
CA MET A 1 -12.45 -23.27 -7.61
C MET A 1 -12.14 -22.02 -8.47
N ALA A 2 -12.06 -22.13 -9.81
CA ALA A 2 -11.58 -21.07 -10.70
C ALA A 2 -12.35 -19.74 -10.77
N ARG A 3 -13.47 -19.60 -10.06
CA ARG A 3 -14.31 -18.40 -10.09
C ARG A 3 -13.93 -17.41 -8.99
N ALA A 4 -13.47 -17.90 -7.83
CA ALA A 4 -13.24 -17.07 -6.65
C ALA A 4 -12.11 -16.04 -6.82
N TYR A 5 -11.00 -16.40 -7.48
CA TYR A 5 -9.90 -15.46 -7.72
C TYR A 5 -10.27 -14.33 -8.68
N LYS A 6 -11.17 -14.56 -9.65
CA LYS A 6 -11.67 -13.52 -10.56
C LYS A 6 -12.54 -12.51 -9.82
N TRP A 7 -13.40 -12.99 -8.92
CA TRP A 7 -14.20 -12.13 -8.05
C TRP A 7 -13.32 -11.34 -7.07
N LEU A 8 -12.33 -11.98 -6.44
CA LEU A 8 -11.40 -11.32 -5.52
C LEU A 8 -10.55 -10.26 -6.21
N GLY A 9 -10.00 -10.57 -7.39
CA GLY A 9 -9.26 -9.60 -8.19
C GLY A 9 -10.14 -8.44 -8.69
N GLY A 10 -11.36 -8.75 -9.14
CA GLY A 10 -12.33 -7.75 -9.61
C GLY A 10 -12.82 -6.81 -8.50
N ILE A 11 -13.14 -7.36 -7.33
CA ILE A 11 -13.51 -6.57 -6.14
C ILE A 11 -12.32 -5.71 -5.71
N GLY A 12 -11.11 -6.27 -5.68
CA GLY A 12 -9.89 -5.49 -5.46
C GLY A 12 -9.79 -4.30 -6.41
N TYR A 13 -9.98 -4.52 -7.71
CA TYR A 13 -9.90 -3.45 -8.72
C TYR A 13 -10.97 -2.35 -8.56
N ILE A 14 -12.18 -2.70 -8.11
CA ILE A 14 -13.22 -1.72 -7.83
C ILE A 14 -12.86 -0.90 -6.59
N LEU A 15 -12.38 -1.57 -5.54
CA LEU A 15 -12.02 -0.93 -4.27
C LEU A 15 -10.82 0.01 -4.38
N THR A 16 -9.96 -0.12 -5.40
CA THR A 16 -8.88 0.84 -5.67
C THR A 16 -9.37 2.25 -6.00
N PHE A 17 -10.61 2.40 -6.49
CA PHE A 17 -11.21 3.72 -6.79
C PHE A 17 -11.78 4.43 -5.55
N ILE A 18 -11.93 3.72 -4.44
CA ILE A 18 -12.44 4.28 -3.19
C ILE A 18 -11.24 4.74 -2.34
N PRO A 19 -11.12 6.05 -2.04
CA PRO A 19 -10.08 6.55 -1.15
C PRO A 19 -10.12 5.84 0.21
N TYR A 20 -8.96 5.64 0.85
CA TYR A 20 -8.79 4.92 2.12
C TYR A 20 -9.03 3.39 2.06
N VAL A 21 -9.95 2.91 1.22
CA VAL A 21 -10.23 1.46 1.04
C VAL A 21 -9.25 0.81 0.06
N ASN A 22 -8.56 1.59 -0.77
CA ASN A 22 -7.48 1.16 -1.66
C ASN A 22 -6.43 0.28 -0.95
N PHE A 23 -6.11 0.55 0.31
CA PHE A 23 -5.20 -0.28 1.09
C PHE A 23 -5.65 -1.75 1.18
N VAL A 24 -6.95 -1.96 1.38
CA VAL A 24 -7.56 -3.30 1.41
C VAL A 24 -7.57 -3.91 0.00
N ALA A 25 -7.81 -3.08 -1.02
CA ALA A 25 -7.76 -3.50 -2.42
C ALA A 25 -6.39 -4.10 -2.80
N ALA A 26 -5.29 -3.48 -2.37
CA ALA A 26 -3.95 -3.98 -2.65
C ALA A 26 -3.73 -5.41 -2.11
N ILE A 27 -4.20 -5.69 -0.90
CA ILE A 27 -4.11 -7.03 -0.29
C ILE A 27 -4.98 -8.03 -1.07
N LEU A 28 -6.22 -7.65 -1.42
CA LEU A 28 -7.14 -8.52 -2.17
C LEU A 28 -6.59 -8.88 -3.55
N VAL A 29 -5.99 -7.91 -4.25
CA VAL A 29 -5.30 -8.15 -5.52
C VAL A 29 -4.13 -9.11 -5.32
N ALA A 30 -3.28 -8.90 -4.32
CA ALA A 30 -2.15 -9.78 -4.06
C ALA A 30 -2.58 -11.24 -3.79
N ILE A 31 -3.62 -11.44 -2.98
CA ILE A 31 -4.18 -12.78 -2.71
C ILE A 31 -4.76 -13.39 -4.00
N ALA A 32 -5.43 -12.60 -4.84
CA ALA A 32 -5.95 -13.07 -6.13
C ALA A 32 -4.83 -13.58 -7.04
N TRP A 33 -3.67 -12.90 -7.09
CA TRP A 33 -2.49 -13.34 -7.84
C TRP A 33 -1.89 -14.64 -7.29
N ILE A 34 -1.81 -14.79 -5.97
CA ILE A 34 -1.35 -16.02 -5.32
C ILE A 34 -2.26 -17.20 -5.65
N MET A 35 -3.58 -17.01 -5.54
CA MET A 35 -4.55 -18.06 -5.87
C MET A 35 -4.54 -18.40 -7.35
N MET A 36 -4.43 -17.40 -8.21
CA MET A 36 -4.33 -17.61 -9.66
C MET A 36 -3.09 -18.43 -10.01
N GLY A 37 -1.93 -18.09 -9.48
CA GLY A 37 -0.69 -18.83 -9.74
C GLY A 37 -0.71 -20.28 -9.22
N LYS A 38 -1.41 -20.53 -8.11
CA LYS A 38 -1.65 -21.88 -7.59
C LYS A 38 -2.63 -22.67 -8.48
N ASP A 39 -3.69 -22.04 -8.97
CA ASP A 39 -4.71 -22.70 -9.80
C ASP A 39 -4.21 -22.95 -11.24
N THR A 40 -3.26 -22.15 -11.75
CA THR A 40 -2.70 -22.30 -13.10
C THR A 40 -1.32 -22.97 -13.13
N ASP A 41 -0.80 -23.47 -12.00
CA ASP A 41 0.57 -24.00 -11.84
C ASP A 41 1.69 -23.03 -12.31
N GLN A 42 1.38 -21.73 -12.38
CA GLN A 42 2.31 -20.71 -12.83
C GLN A 42 2.97 -20.04 -11.62
N LYS A 43 4.21 -20.47 -11.33
CA LYS A 43 5.00 -19.95 -10.21
C LYS A 43 5.21 -18.43 -10.27
N LEU A 44 5.25 -17.84 -11.47
CA LEU A 44 5.37 -16.38 -11.65
C LEU A 44 4.24 -15.62 -10.98
N PHE A 45 2.98 -16.03 -11.18
CA PHE A 45 1.82 -15.37 -10.57
C PHE A 45 1.86 -15.45 -9.04
N THR A 46 2.22 -16.62 -8.50
CA THR A 46 2.38 -16.81 -7.05
C THR A 46 3.49 -15.94 -6.48
N LEU A 47 4.65 -15.89 -7.14
CA LEU A 47 5.78 -15.04 -6.73
C LEU A 47 5.42 -13.55 -6.78
N THR A 48 4.75 -13.09 -7.84
CA THR A 48 4.31 -11.71 -7.96
C THR A 48 3.36 -11.34 -6.84
N GLY A 49 2.39 -12.20 -6.51
CA GLY A 49 1.47 -11.94 -5.41
C GLY A 49 2.17 -11.87 -4.05
N ILE A 50 3.14 -12.75 -3.78
CA ILE A 50 3.96 -12.68 -2.56
C ILE A 50 4.79 -11.39 -2.52
N LEU A 51 5.41 -11.03 -3.64
CA LEU A 51 6.22 -9.82 -3.75
C LEU A 51 5.38 -8.55 -3.55
N MET A 52 4.15 -8.53 -4.04
CA MET A 52 3.19 -7.44 -3.77
C MET A 52 2.92 -7.28 -2.27
N ILE A 53 2.72 -8.39 -1.53
CA ILE A 53 2.55 -8.33 -0.07
C ILE A 53 3.80 -7.78 0.61
N LEU A 54 5.00 -8.24 0.22
CA LEU A 54 6.25 -7.76 0.81
C LEU A 54 6.44 -6.25 0.58
N VAL A 55 6.28 -5.78 -0.65
CA VAL A 55 6.39 -4.35 -0.99
C VAL A 55 5.40 -3.52 -0.19
N PHE A 56 4.18 -4.03 0.01
CA PHE A 56 3.16 -3.37 0.81
C PHE A 56 3.51 -3.28 2.29
N VAL A 57 4.07 -4.33 2.89
CA VAL A 57 4.56 -4.28 4.27
C VAL A 57 5.71 -3.28 4.40
N PHE A 58 6.66 -3.30 3.46
CA PHE A 58 7.76 -2.34 3.44
C PHE A 58 7.29 -0.90 3.27
N SER A 59 6.25 -0.64 2.47
CA SER A 59 5.71 0.71 2.30
C SER A 59 5.08 1.25 3.59
N ILE A 60 4.36 0.41 4.34
CA ILE A 60 3.80 0.80 5.66
C ILE A 60 4.93 1.15 6.63
N ILE A 61 5.96 0.30 6.72
CA ILE A 61 7.13 0.53 7.58
C ILE A 61 7.82 1.84 7.19
N PHE A 62 8.03 2.06 5.89
CA PHE A 62 8.67 3.25 5.36
C PHE A 62 7.89 4.52 5.67
N VAL A 63 6.57 4.52 5.44
CA VAL A 63 5.69 5.65 5.77
C VAL A 63 5.72 5.91 7.28
N GLY A 64 5.62 4.86 8.10
CA GLY A 64 5.72 4.97 9.55
C GLY A 64 7.06 5.58 10.01
N ALA A 65 8.17 5.19 9.39
CA ALA A 65 9.48 5.76 9.66
C ALA A 65 9.56 7.25 9.29
N ILE A 66 9.01 7.65 8.14
CA ILE A 66 8.93 9.07 7.75
C ILE A 66 8.14 9.86 8.80
N PHE A 67 6.98 9.38 9.23
CA PHE A 67 6.18 10.06 10.25
C PHE A 67 6.89 10.14 11.61
N ALA A 68 7.66 9.12 11.99
CA ALA A 68 8.46 9.14 13.20
C ALA A 68 9.62 10.15 13.14
N MET A 69 10.19 10.35 11.95
CA MET A 69 11.28 11.33 11.73
C MET A 69 10.79 12.76 11.50
N ALA A 70 9.53 12.93 11.07
CA ALA A 70 8.97 14.23 10.72
C ALA A 70 9.10 15.30 11.82
N PRO A 71 8.87 15.02 13.12
CA PRO A 71 9.04 16.03 14.17
C PRO A 71 10.48 16.54 14.27
N GLY A 72 11.48 15.67 14.11
CA GLY A 72 12.90 16.05 14.17
C GLY A 72 13.34 16.87 12.96
N ILE A 73 12.79 16.59 11.77
CA ILE A 73 13.02 17.38 10.57
C ILE A 73 12.37 18.76 10.71
N LEU A 74 11.11 18.83 11.17
CA LEU A 74 10.38 20.09 11.38
C LEU A 74 11.04 20.97 12.45
N ALA A 75 11.58 20.38 13.52
CA ALA A 75 12.31 21.12 14.55
C ALA A 75 13.66 21.70 14.08
N GLY A 76 14.24 21.15 13.01
CA GLY A 76 15.47 21.64 12.39
C GLY A 76 15.27 22.70 11.31
N ILE A 77 14.01 22.97 10.90
CA ILE A 77 13.70 24.08 10.00
C ILE A 77 13.78 25.36 10.84
N PRO A 78 14.67 26.32 10.52
CA PRO A 78 14.66 27.59 11.21
C PRO A 78 13.29 28.22 11.00
N MET A 79 12.52 28.32 12.08
CA MET A 79 11.35 29.19 12.13
C MET A 79 11.84 30.56 11.70
N MET A 80 11.20 31.17 10.70
CA MET A 80 11.52 32.54 10.30
C MET A 80 11.14 33.46 11.47
N GLU A 81 12.10 33.66 12.37
CA GLU A 81 11.99 34.55 13.52
C GLU A 81 12.05 35.98 12.99
N GLY A 82 10.87 36.49 12.61
CA GLY A 82 10.73 37.78 11.95
C GLY A 82 9.39 38.03 11.24
N ALA A 83 8.38 37.17 11.40
CA ALA A 83 7.04 37.51 10.93
C ALA A 83 6.53 38.74 11.72
N PRO A 84 6.18 39.86 11.05
CA PRO A 84 5.71 41.05 11.73
C PRO A 84 4.44 40.72 12.53
N PRO A 85 4.26 41.29 13.74
CA PRO A 85 3.05 41.10 14.51
C PRO A 85 1.85 41.56 13.67
N LEU A 86 0.88 40.67 13.49
CA LEU A 86 -0.41 41.03 12.92
C LEU A 86 -1.21 41.77 14.00
N GLY A 87 -1.01 43.09 14.07
CA GLY A 87 -1.80 44.01 14.89
C GLY A 87 -1.29 44.19 16.32
#